data_AF-A0A6L4A2A7-F1
#
_entry.id   AF-A0A6L4A2A7-F1
#
_cell.length_a   1.000
_cell.length_b   1.000
_cell.length_c   1.000
_cell.angle_alpha   90.00
_cell.angle_beta   90.00
_cell.angle_gamma   90.00
#
_symmetry.space_group_name_H-M   'P 1'
#
loop_
_entity.id
_entity.type
_entity.pdbx_description
1 polymer ?
#
loop_
_entity_poly.entity_id
_entity_poly.type
_entity_poly.pdbx_seq_one_letter_code
_entity_poly.pdbx_strand_id
1 'polypeptide(L)'
;MNITKGFAEVENSKLYYEVAGEGHPLLLVHPMLTSHKYWDDQFSEFAKQYRVIRYDVRGFGQSKMSKEPYTDTRDIIQLLDFFGIEKTYL
;
A
#
# COMPACT_ATOMS: atom_id res chain seq x y z
N MET A 1 -17.33 5.69 -2.54
CA MET A 1 -16.11 6.33 -2.01
C MET A 1 -15.16 6.61 -3.17
N ASN A 2 -14.51 7.77 -3.20
CA ASN A 2 -13.51 8.04 -4.25
C ASN A 2 -12.23 7.26 -3.92
N ILE A 3 -11.72 6.48 -4.88
CA ILE A 3 -10.52 5.67 -4.72
C ILE A 3 -9.47 6.17 -5.70
N THR A 4 -8.35 6.65 -5.15
CA THR A 4 -7.17 6.97 -5.95
C THR A 4 -6.31 5.72 -6.05
N LYS A 5 -5.91 5.34 -7.25
CA LYS A 5 -5.06 4.17 -7.49
C LYS A 5 -3.90 4.52 -8.40
N GLY A 6 -2.80 3.81 -8.27
CA GLY A 6 -1.61 4.08 -9.04
C GLY A 6 -0.48 3.12 -8.72
N PHE A 7 0.72 3.52 -9.14
CA PHE A 7 1.95 2.81 -8.82
C PHE A 7 2.92 3.78 -8.16
N ALA A 8 3.56 3.33 -7.08
CA ALA A 8 4.71 4.01 -6.47
C ALA A 8 5.98 3.32 -6.96
N GLU A 9 6.94 4.11 -7.45
CA GLU A 9 8.27 3.60 -7.82
C GLU A 9 9.05 3.29 -6.54
N VAL A 10 9.69 2.12 -6.52
CA VAL A 10 10.59 1.67 -5.43
C VAL A 10 11.85 1.07 -6.04
N GLU A 11 12.88 0.83 -5.23
CA GLU A 11 14.12 0.20 -5.68
C GLU A 11 13.86 -1.06 -6.53
N ASN A 12 14.16 -0.95 -7.83
CA ASN A 12 14.08 -2.01 -8.83
C ASN A 12 12.68 -2.62 -9.03
N SER A 13 11.60 -1.92 -8.65
CA SER A 13 10.22 -2.35 -8.88
C SER A 13 9.21 -1.20 -8.82
N LYS A 14 7.93 -1.52 -8.99
CA LYS A 14 6.80 -0.62 -8.77
C LYS A 14 5.71 -1.33 -7.95
N LEU A 15 5.17 -0.62 -6.98
CA LEU A 15 4.13 -1.12 -6.09
C LEU A 15 2.78 -0.54 -6.47
N TYR A 16 1.79 -1.39 -6.77
CA TYR A 16 0.41 -0.95 -6.93
C TYR A 16 -0.17 -0.54 -5.58
N TYR A 17 -0.94 0.55 -5.57
CA TYR A 17 -1.65 1.00 -4.38
C TYR A 17 -3.07 1.46 -4.69
N GLU A 18 -3.91 1.46 -3.65
CA GLU A 18 -5.17 2.18 -3.59
C GLU A 18 -5.24 3.00 -2.30
N VAL A 19 -5.78 4.22 -2.41
CA VAL A 19 -5.95 5.15 -1.32
C VAL A 19 -7.38 5.67 -1.31
N ALA A 20 -7.98 5.71 -0.13
CA ALA A 20 -9.28 6.33 0.07
C ALA A 20 -9.42 6.91 1.48
N GLY A 21 -10.39 7.81 1.64
CA GLY A 21 -10.62 8.50 2.89
C GLY A 21 -9.61 9.63 3.15
N GLU A 22 -9.78 10.26 4.29
CA GLU A 22 -9.00 11.40 4.77
C GLU A 22 -8.70 11.22 6.26
N GLY A 23 -7.74 11.97 6.81
CA GLY A 23 -7.36 11.89 8.22
C GLY A 23 -5.99 11.24 8.44
N HIS A 24 -5.79 10.64 9.62
CA HIS A 24 -4.52 9.99 9.95
C HIS A 24 -4.29 8.78 9.01
N PRO A 25 -3.07 8.58 8.49
CA PRO A 25 -2.80 7.47 7.58
C PRO A 25 -2.83 6.11 8.29
N LEU A 26 -3.42 5.14 7.59
CA LEU A 26 -3.46 3.73 7.98
C LEU A 26 -2.99 2.91 6.79
N LEU A 27 -1.90 2.16 6.95
CA LEU A 27 -1.34 1.30 5.92
C LEU A 27 -1.76 -0.15 6.17
N LEU A 28 -2.41 -0.77 5.18
CA LEU A 28 -2.83 -2.16 5.25
C LEU A 28 -1.88 -3.04 4.42
N VAL A 29 -1.18 -3.95 5.09
CA VAL A 29 -0.31 -4.95 4.47
C VAL A 29 -1.08 -6.26 4.33
N HIS A 30 -1.16 -6.84 3.13
CA HIS A 30 -1.86 -8.10 2.93
C HIS A 30 -0.97 -9.32 3.26
N PRO A 31 -1.56 -10.48 3.65
CA PRO A 31 -0.80 -11.70 3.88
C PRO A 31 -0.29 -12.33 2.57
N MET A 32 0.67 -13.25 2.69
CA MET A 32 1.25 -13.96 1.55
C MET A 32 0.18 -14.66 0.71
N LEU A 33 0.43 -14.78 -0.60
CA LEU A 33 -0.48 -15.37 -1.60
C LEU A 33 -1.81 -14.63 -1.82
N THR A 34 -1.95 -13.41 -1.29
CA THR A 34 -3.13 -12.55 -1.53
C THR A 34 -2.73 -11.25 -2.24
N SER A 35 -3.57 -10.22 -2.14
CA SER A 35 -3.38 -8.88 -2.72
C SER A 35 -4.10 -7.86 -1.84
N HIS A 36 -4.05 -6.57 -2.18
CA HIS A 36 -4.80 -5.48 -1.56
C HIS A 36 -6.29 -5.79 -1.34
N LYS A 37 -6.89 -6.64 -2.19
CA LYS A 37 -8.30 -7.07 -2.09
C LYS A 37 -8.62 -7.88 -0.84
N TYR A 38 -7.61 -8.47 -0.17
CA TYR A 38 -7.82 -9.13 1.12
C TYR A 38 -8.49 -8.20 2.15
N TRP A 39 -8.26 -6.89 1.99
CA TRP A 39 -8.80 -5.84 2.85
C TRP A 39 -10.01 -5.11 2.26
N ASP A 40 -10.75 -5.63 1.25
CA ASP A 40 -11.87 -4.91 0.63
C ASP A 40 -12.90 -4.38 1.64
N ASP A 41 -13.31 -5.22 2.60
CA ASP A 41 -14.30 -4.84 3.62
C ASP A 41 -13.72 -3.81 4.61
N GLN A 42 -12.52 -4.05 5.14
CA GLN A 42 -11.85 -3.16 6.10
C GLN A 42 -11.45 -1.83 5.46
N PHE A 43 -11.06 -1.83 4.19
CA PHE A 43 -10.68 -0.62 3.46
C PHE A 43 -11.86 0.35 3.38
N SER A 44 -13.05 -0.14 3.04
CA SER A 44 -14.28 0.65 3.01
C SER A 44 -14.66 1.19 4.38
N GLU A 45 -14.54 0.36 5.43
CA GLU A 45 -14.91 0.76 6.80
C GLU A 45 -13.95 1.79 7.38
N PHE A 46 -12.64 1.53 7.31
CA PHE A 46 -11.63 2.42 7.89
C PHE A 46 -11.50 3.74 7.14
N ALA A 47 -11.77 3.77 5.83
CA ALA A 47 -11.70 5.00 5.04
C ALA A 47 -12.78 6.03 5.39
N LYS A 48 -13.74 5.68 6.25
CA LYS A 48 -14.67 6.64 6.88
C LYS A 48 -13.96 7.57 7.88
N GLN A 49 -12.81 7.18 8.42
CA GLN A 49 -12.11 7.89 9.51
C GLN A 49 -10.61 8.12 9.26
N TYR A 50 -10.00 7.32 8.37
CA TYR A 50 -8.57 7.34 8.10
C TYR A 50 -8.29 7.58 6.62
N ARG A 51 -7.10 8.11 6.31
CA ARG A 51 -6.52 8.03 4.98
C ARG A 51 -5.94 6.63 4.80
N VAL A 52 -6.75 5.69 4.35
CA VAL A 52 -6.35 4.29 4.24
C VAL A 52 -5.56 4.08 2.96
N ILE A 53 -4.39 3.48 3.09
CA ILE A 53 -3.52 3.05 2.00
C ILE A 53 -3.47 1.54 2.06
N ARG A 54 -3.81 0.88 0.96
CA ARG A 54 -3.55 -0.54 0.76
C ARG A 54 -2.70 -0.70 -0.48
N TYR A 55 -1.75 -1.61 -0.44
CA TYR A 55 -0.85 -1.85 -1.57
C TYR A 55 -0.68 -3.33 -1.79
N ASP A 56 -0.26 -3.68 -3.00
CA ASP A 56 0.19 -5.03 -3.29
C ASP A 56 1.66 -5.15 -2.89
N VAL A 57 1.97 -6.05 -1.97
CA VAL A 57 3.35 -6.41 -1.60
C VAL A 57 4.10 -6.83 -2.86
N ARG A 58 5.39 -6.47 -2.95
CA ARG A 58 6.22 -6.72 -4.14
C ARG A 58 6.09 -8.17 -4.62
N GLY A 59 5.80 -8.35 -5.91
CA GLY A 59 5.63 -9.65 -6.53
C GLY A 59 4.25 -10.31 -6.36
N PHE A 60 3.32 -9.64 -5.68
CA PHE A 60 1.92 -10.06 -5.55
C PHE A 60 0.98 -9.09 -6.26
N GLY A 61 -0.25 -9.54 -6.50
CA GLY A 61 -1.30 -8.74 -7.13
C GLY A 61 -0.83 -8.06 -8.43
N GLN A 62 -0.88 -6.74 -8.44
CA GLN A 62 -0.44 -5.89 -9.56
C GLN A 62 1.00 -5.38 -9.40
N SER A 63 1.64 -5.60 -8.25
CA SER A 63 3.03 -5.19 -8.01
C SER A 63 4.01 -6.12 -8.68
N LYS A 64 5.05 -5.53 -9.29
CA LYS A 64 6.04 -6.31 -10.04
C LYS A 64 7.04 -6.97 -9.09
N MET A 65 7.49 -8.17 -9.43
CA MET A 65 8.63 -8.82 -8.76
C MET A 65 9.96 -8.23 -9.28
N SER A 66 10.94 -8.08 -8.40
CA SER A 66 12.33 -7.79 -8.80
C SER A 66 13.20 -9.04 -8.66
N LYS A 67 14.22 -9.17 -9.52
CA LYS A 67 15.26 -10.20 -9.36
C LYS A 67 16.38 -9.74 -8.43
N GLU A 68 16.43 -8.44 -8.13
CA GLU A 68 17.42 -7.85 -7.24
C GLU A 68 16.99 -7.99 -5.77
N PRO A 69 17.94 -8.02 -4.82
CA PRO A 69 17.62 -8.05 -3.39
C PRO A 69 16.74 -6.88 -2.94
N TYR A 70 15.79 -7.16 -2.05
CA TYR A 70 14.90 -6.15 -1.44
C TYR A 70 14.42 -6.59 -0.06
N THR A 71 13.81 -5.68 0.69
CA THR A 71 13.09 -6.01 1.94
C THR A 71 11.72 -5.35 1.94
N ASP A 72 10.71 -6.03 2.48
CA ASP A 72 9.36 -5.49 2.59
C ASP A 72 9.32 -4.20 3.43
N THR A 73 10.19 -4.10 4.43
CA THR A 73 10.32 -2.91 5.27
C THR A 73 10.81 -1.69 4.49
N ARG A 74 11.77 -1.84 3.56
CA ARG A 74 12.23 -0.73 2.70
C ARG A 74 11.18 -0.32 1.68
N ASP A 75 10.39 -1.28 1.20
CA ASP A 75 9.28 -1.00 0.30
C ASP A 75 8.20 -0.17 0.98
N ILE A 76 7.85 -0.53 2.23
CA ILE A 76 6.93 0.27 3.05
C ILE A 76 7.46 1.69 3.24
N ILE A 77 8.73 1.86 3.61
CA ILE A 77 9.32 3.20 3.80
C ILE A 77 9.23 4.04 2.52
N GLN A 78 9.65 3.49 1.37
CA GLN A 78 9.59 4.21 0.09
C GLN A 78 8.15 4.54 -0.34
N LEU A 79 7.20 3.64 -0.05
CA LEU A 79 5.78 3.90 -0.29
C LEU A 79 5.25 5.05 0.58
N LEU A 80 5.65 5.12 1.85
CA LEU A 80 5.29 6.21 2.74
C LEU A 80 5.93 7.54 2.31
N ASP A 81 7.20 7.51 1.90
CA ASP A 81 7.91 8.68 1.36
C ASP A 81 7.22 9.21 0.09
N PHE A 82 6.78 8.32 -0.81
CA PHE A 82 6.03 8.68 -2.01
C PHE A 82 4.74 9.49 -1.69
N PHE A 83 4.08 9.18 -0.57
CA PHE A 83 2.91 9.91 -0.11
C PHE A 83 3.21 11.08 0.84
N GLY A 84 4.48 11.33 1.16
CA GLY A 84 4.91 12.34 2.13
C GLY A 84 4.45 12.05 3.56
N ILE A 85 4.40 10.77 3.97
CA ILE A 85 3.89 10.34 5.27
C ILE A 85 5.04 9.97 6.21
N GLU A 86 5.18 10.70 7.31
CA GLU A 86 6.21 10.43 8.33
C GLU A 86 5.82 9.29 9.29
N LYS A 87 4.53 9.17 9.63
CA LYS A 87 3.99 8.19 10.59
C LYS A 87 2.66 7.67 10.12
N THR A 88 2.41 6.39 10.37
CA THR A 88 1.17 5.68 10.02
C THR A 88 0.83 4.67 11.10
N TYR A 89 -0.44 4.31 11.20
CA TYR A 89 -0.81 3.02 11.77
C TYR A 89 -0.53 1.92 10.74
N LEU A 90 -0.07 0.76 11.21
CA LEU A 90 0.30 -0.41 10.40
C LEU A 90 -0.42 -1.65 10.90
#